data_AF-A0A529KZ10-F1
#
_entry.id   AF-A0A529KZ10-F1
#
_cell.length_a   1.000
_cell.length_b   1.000
_cell.length_c   1.000
_cell.angle_alpha   90.00
_cell.angle_beta   90.00
_cell.angle_gamma   90.00
#
_symmetry.space_group_name_H-M   'P 1'
#
loop_
_entity.id
_entity.type
_entity.pdbx_description
1 polymer ?
#
loop_
_entity_poly.entity_id
_entity_poly.type
_entity_poly.pdbx_seq_one_letter_code
_entity_poly.pdbx_strand_id
1 'polypeptide(L)'
;VLVQNRVSVAEPRLPEEARRLGITTTKSSPDLMMVVHMLSPDNTYDQLYVSNYARSRVRDILLRLDGIGDLIIFGEREYSLRIWLDPEKLSALGMTSGDVVQALRDQNVQVSGGSIGAPPTGTGTAFQYTVTTQGRFNDARDFRY
;
A
#
# COMPACT_ATOMS: atom_id res chain seq x y z
N VAL A 1 10.94 -12.78 -21.97
CA VAL A 1 9.93 -13.83 -22.25
C VAL A 1 10.42 -15.23 -21.83
N LEU A 2 11.59 -15.71 -22.28
CA LEU A 2 12.12 -17.04 -21.88
C LEU A 2 12.31 -17.21 -20.35
N VAL A 3 12.76 -16.16 -19.65
CA VAL A 3 12.97 -16.20 -18.20
C VAL A 3 11.64 -16.30 -17.44
N GLN A 4 10.64 -15.46 -17.76
CA GLN A 4 9.32 -15.53 -17.14
C GLN A 4 8.68 -16.91 -17.30
N ASN A 5 8.75 -17.51 -18.50
CA ASN A 5 8.20 -18.85 -18.74
C ASN A 5 8.88 -19.92 -17.89
N ARG A 6 10.21 -19.84 -17.73
CA ARG A 6 10.96 -20.76 -16.86
C ARG A 6 10.63 -20.56 -15.38
N VAL A 7 10.44 -19.32 -14.95
CA VAL A 7 10.01 -19.00 -13.57
C VAL A 7 8.61 -19.57 -13.30
N SER A 8 7.65 -19.40 -14.20
CA SER A 8 6.30 -19.96 -14.04
C SER A 8 6.28 -21.49 -13.96
N VAL A 9 7.17 -22.19 -14.68
CA VAL A 9 7.31 -23.66 -14.56
C VAL A 9 7.89 -24.07 -13.20
N ALA A 10 8.77 -23.26 -12.63
CA ALA A 10 9.42 -23.53 -11.34
C ALA A 10 8.59 -23.05 -10.13
N GLU A 11 7.66 -22.11 -10.33
CA GLU A 11 6.83 -21.48 -9.29
C GLU A 11 6.12 -22.49 -8.36
N PRO A 12 5.53 -23.60 -8.84
CA PRO A 12 4.89 -24.58 -7.96
C PRO A 12 5.84 -25.29 -7.00
N ARG A 13 7.15 -25.25 -7.26
CA ARG A 13 8.18 -25.87 -6.40
C ARG A 13 8.63 -24.94 -5.26
N LEU A 14 8.16 -23.69 -5.25
CA LEU A 14 8.51 -22.72 -4.22
C LEU A 14 7.57 -22.83 -3.01
N PRO A 15 8.06 -22.50 -1.81
CA PRO A 15 7.23 -22.39 -0.61
C PRO A 15 6.05 -21.44 -0.80
N GLU A 16 4.96 -21.67 -0.08
CA GLU A 16 3.74 -20.88 -0.20
C GLU A 16 3.95 -19.41 0.17
N GLU A 17 4.81 -19.14 1.14
CA GLU A 17 5.16 -17.79 1.57
C GLU A 17 5.78 -16.98 0.43
N ALA A 18 6.66 -17.60 -0.38
CA ALA A 18 7.30 -16.95 -1.51
C ALA A 18 6.32 -16.72 -2.66
N ARG A 19 5.43 -17.69 -2.94
CA ARG A 19 4.38 -17.55 -3.95
C ARG A 19 3.40 -16.44 -3.59
N ARG A 20 3.04 -16.32 -2.30
CA ARG A 20 2.13 -15.27 -1.81
C ARG A 20 2.73 -13.86 -1.95
N LEU A 21 4.05 -13.72 -1.84
CA LEU A 21 4.73 -12.44 -2.10
C LEU A 21 4.76 -12.08 -3.59
N GLY A 22 4.62 -13.07 -4.47
CA GLY A 22 4.68 -12.90 -5.92
C GLY A 22 6.11 -12.87 -6.45
N ILE A 23 6.27 -13.30 -7.71
CA ILE A 23 7.57 -13.36 -8.38
C ILE A 23 7.52 -12.51 -9.64
N THR A 24 8.36 -11.49 -9.71
CA THR A 24 8.46 -10.61 -10.87
C THR A 24 9.78 -10.88 -11.60
N THR A 25 9.74 -10.87 -12.94
CA THR A 25 10.97 -10.88 -13.74
C THR A 25 11.08 -9.58 -14.50
N THR A 26 12.09 -8.78 -14.18
CA THR A 26 12.37 -7.50 -14.85
C THR A 26 13.70 -7.60 -15.58
N LYS A 27 13.82 -6.89 -16.71
CA LYS A 27 15.10 -6.74 -17.40
C LYS A 27 15.86 -5.64 -16.70
N SER A 28 16.93 -5.98 -15.98
CA SER A 28 17.79 -5.02 -15.30
C SER A 28 19.15 -4.93 -15.97
N SER A 29 19.65 -3.71 -16.15
CA SER A 29 21.07 -3.45 -16.41
C SER A 29 21.70 -2.97 -15.09
N PRO A 30 22.84 -3.52 -14.66
CA PRO A 30 23.48 -3.08 -13.41
C PRO A 30 24.06 -1.65 -13.49
N ASP A 31 24.24 -1.12 -14.70
CA ASP A 31 24.83 0.20 -14.91
C ASP A 31 23.78 1.33 -14.76
N LEU A 32 24.07 2.29 -13.89
CA LEU A 32 23.26 3.49 -13.70
C LEU A 32 23.59 4.52 -14.79
N MET A 33 22.61 4.86 -15.63
CA MET A 33 22.76 5.91 -16.65
C MET A 33 22.87 7.32 -16.03
N MET A 34 22.09 7.59 -14.98
CA MET A 34 22.01 8.90 -14.33
C MET A 34 21.59 8.74 -12.86
N VAL A 35 22.09 9.63 -12.02
CA VAL A 35 21.64 9.79 -10.63
C VAL A 35 21.08 11.21 -10.47
N VAL A 36 19.86 11.31 -9.97
CA VAL A 36 19.18 12.59 -9.71
C VAL A 36 19.03 12.76 -8.21
N HIS A 37 19.56 13.86 -7.68
CA HIS A 37 19.40 14.21 -6.28
C HIS A 37 18.22 15.16 -6.12
N MET A 38 17.23 14.75 -5.31
CA MET A 38 16.12 15.61 -4.91
C MET A 38 16.40 16.13 -3.51
N LEU A 39 16.42 17.45 -3.36
CA LEU A 39 16.75 18.15 -2.12
C LEU A 39 15.73 19.27 -1.88
N SER A 40 15.47 19.59 -0.61
CA SER A 40 14.73 20.79 -0.20
C SER A 40 15.76 21.88 0.14
N PRO A 41 15.94 22.92 -0.71
CA PRO A 41 17.03 23.90 -0.54
C PRO A 41 16.97 24.68 0.77
N ASP A 42 15.75 24.93 1.26
CA ASP A 42 15.44 25.66 2.49
C ASP A 42 15.17 24.72 3.68
N ASN A 43 15.36 23.41 3.50
CA ASN A 43 15.11 22.38 4.50
C ASN A 43 13.66 22.40 5.05
N THR A 44 12.71 22.90 4.26
CA THR A 44 11.27 22.86 4.59
C THR A 44 10.71 21.45 4.59
N TYR A 45 11.29 20.56 3.79
CA TYR A 45 10.87 19.17 3.68
C TYR A 45 11.99 18.24 4.13
N ASP A 46 11.64 17.34 5.05
CA ASP A 46 12.53 16.30 5.50
C ASP A 46 12.71 15.21 4.43
N GLN A 47 13.65 14.30 4.68
CA GLN A 47 13.94 13.21 3.74
C GLN A 47 12.76 12.25 3.58
N LEU A 48 11.88 12.12 4.59
CA LEU A 48 10.67 11.31 4.47
C LEU A 48 9.72 11.92 3.44
N TYR A 49 9.47 13.22 3.52
CA TYR A 49 8.63 13.93 2.57
C TYR A 49 9.20 13.86 1.15
N VAL A 50 10.48 14.15 0.97
CA VAL A 50 11.12 14.15 -0.35
C VAL A 50 11.07 12.76 -0.99
N SER A 51 11.31 11.69 -0.25
CA SER A 51 11.20 10.31 -0.74
C SER A 51 9.79 9.96 -1.20
N ASN A 52 8.76 10.32 -0.43
CA ASN A 52 7.37 10.07 -0.81
C ASN A 52 6.94 10.93 -2.01
N TYR A 53 7.40 12.18 -2.08
CA TYR A 53 7.14 13.04 -3.24
C TYR A 53 7.78 12.45 -4.50
N ALA A 54 9.03 12.01 -4.43
CA ALA A 54 9.71 11.33 -5.54
C ALA A 54 8.94 10.09 -6.01
N ARG A 55 8.50 9.23 -5.08
CA ARG A 55 7.74 8.01 -5.39
C ARG A 55 6.36 8.33 -5.99
N SER A 56 5.58 9.18 -5.35
CA SER A 56 4.17 9.39 -5.73
C SER A 56 3.96 10.38 -6.87
N ARG A 57 4.92 11.29 -7.13
CA ARG A 57 4.77 12.34 -8.15
C ARG A 57 5.78 12.27 -9.28
N VAL A 58 6.98 11.73 -9.07
CA VAL A 58 8.06 11.80 -10.06
C VAL A 58 8.31 10.45 -10.74
N ARG A 59 8.40 9.37 -9.97
CA ARG A 59 8.78 8.04 -10.44
C ARG A 59 7.96 7.58 -11.65
N ASP A 60 6.64 7.60 -11.53
CA ASP A 60 5.74 7.11 -12.58
C ASP A 60 5.76 7.97 -13.84
N ILE A 61 6.12 9.26 -13.72
CA ILE A 61 6.30 10.14 -14.88
C ILE A 61 7.58 9.77 -15.61
N LEU A 62 8.68 9.55 -14.88
CA LEU A 62 9.97 9.17 -15.47
C LEU A 62 9.93 7.78 -16.10
N LEU A 63 9.32 6.79 -15.43
CA LEU A 63 9.19 5.44 -15.98
C LEU A 63 8.40 5.35 -17.29
N ARG A 64 7.63 6.39 -17.66
CA ARG A 64 6.89 6.46 -18.93
C ARG A 64 7.68 7.12 -20.07
N LEU A 65 8.83 7.72 -19.79
CA LEU A 65 9.65 8.32 -20.83
C LEU A 65 10.34 7.22 -21.65
N ASP A 66 10.40 7.42 -22.97
CA ASP A 66 11.09 6.49 -23.85
C ASP A 66 12.58 6.39 -23.49
N GLY A 67 13.11 5.17 -23.54
CA GLY A 67 14.49 4.87 -23.13
C GLY A 67 14.72 4.68 -21.63
N ILE A 68 13.73 4.93 -20.75
CA ILE A 68 13.86 4.62 -19.32
C ILE A 68 13.45 3.17 -19.05
N GLY A 69 14.41 2.36 -18.60
CA GLY A 69 14.19 0.93 -18.30
C GLY A 69 13.69 0.67 -16.88
N ASP A 70 14.35 1.24 -15.87
CA ASP A 70 13.98 1.14 -14.47
C ASP A 70 14.48 2.36 -13.68
N LEU A 71 13.92 2.59 -12.49
CA LEU A 71 14.29 3.67 -11.59
C LEU A 71 14.33 3.15 -10.15
N ILE A 72 15.46 3.39 -9.49
CA ILE A 72 15.69 3.04 -8.08
C ILE A 72 15.68 4.31 -7.23
N ILE A 73 14.83 4.35 -6.20
CA ILE A 73 14.84 5.42 -5.20
C ILE A 73 15.79 5.00 -4.07
N PHE A 74 16.95 5.62 -3.99
CA PHE A 74 17.93 5.32 -2.95
C PHE A 74 17.49 5.89 -1.59
N GLY A 75 17.58 5.07 -0.54
CA GLY A 75 17.19 5.47 0.82
C GLY A 75 15.70 5.77 0.95
N GLU A 76 14.86 5.08 0.17
CA GLU A 76 13.42 5.27 0.16
C GLU A 76 12.85 5.15 1.58
N ARG A 77 11.99 6.12 1.92
CA ARG A 77 11.20 6.10 3.14
C ARG A 77 9.76 6.35 2.75
N GLU A 78 8.90 5.40 3.07
CA GLU A 78 7.48 5.49 2.77
C GLU A 78 6.70 5.98 4.00
N TYR A 79 5.69 6.82 3.76
CA TYR A 79 4.72 7.14 4.79
C TYR A 79 4.04 5.85 5.25
N SER A 80 4.16 5.60 6.54
CA SER A 80 3.59 4.45 7.20
C SER A 80 2.98 4.91 8.52
N LEU A 81 1.76 4.48 8.79
CA LEU A 81 1.21 4.63 10.12
C LEU A 81 1.93 3.65 11.06
N ARG A 82 2.52 4.18 12.12
CA ARG A 82 3.22 3.39 13.14
C ARG A 82 2.47 3.49 14.46
N ILE A 83 2.04 2.35 14.96
CA ILE A 83 1.33 2.22 16.24
C ILE A 83 2.31 1.65 17.24
N TRP A 84 2.70 2.46 18.21
CA TRP A 84 3.60 2.07 19.29
C TRP A 84 2.76 1.69 20.50
N LEU A 85 2.87 0.42 20.91
CA LEU A 85 2.07 -0.13 22.01
C LEU A 85 2.78 0.08 23.34
N ASP A 86 2.01 0.49 24.35
CA ASP A 86 2.45 0.60 25.73
C ASP A 86 2.10 -0.71 26.47
N PRO A 87 3.09 -1.56 26.83
CA PRO A 87 2.83 -2.86 27.43
C PRO A 87 2.21 -2.76 28.82
N GLU A 88 2.49 -1.71 29.58
CA GLU A 88 1.92 -1.53 30.93
C GLU A 88 0.43 -1.24 30.84
N LYS A 89 0.02 -0.37 29.89
CA LYS A 89 -1.40 -0.08 29.64
C LYS A 89 -2.16 -1.29 29.12
N LEU A 90 -1.57 -2.05 28.20
CA LEU A 90 -2.18 -3.28 27.70
C LEU A 90 -2.41 -4.28 28.85
N SER A 91 -1.41 -4.47 29.71
CA SER A 91 -1.54 -5.35 30.87
C SER A 91 -2.61 -4.88 31.85
N ALA A 92 -2.69 -3.57 32.12
CA ALA A 92 -3.71 -3.00 33.01
C ALA A 92 -5.14 -3.18 32.48
N LEU A 93 -5.31 -3.24 31.15
CA LEU A 93 -6.58 -3.49 30.48
C LEU A 93 -6.85 -4.98 30.20
N GLY A 94 -5.94 -5.88 30.60
CA GLY A 94 -6.05 -7.31 30.31
C GLY A 94 -5.97 -7.65 28.81
N MET A 95 -5.34 -6.79 28.01
CA MET A 95 -5.22 -6.92 26.55
C MET A 95 -3.83 -7.40 26.14
N THR A 96 -3.75 -8.04 24.99
CA THR A 96 -2.52 -8.45 24.32
C THR A 96 -2.27 -7.60 23.07
N SER A 97 -1.06 -7.68 22.51
CA SER A 97 -0.76 -7.08 21.20
C SER A 97 -1.60 -7.69 20.07
N GLY A 98 -2.00 -8.96 20.21
CA GLY A 98 -2.87 -9.65 19.26
C GLY A 98 -4.25 -9.01 19.17
N ASP A 99 -4.82 -8.62 20.31
CA ASP A 99 -6.13 -7.97 20.38
C ASP A 99 -6.12 -6.63 19.65
N VAL A 100 -5.04 -5.86 19.77
CA VAL A 100 -4.88 -4.59 19.04
C VAL A 100 -4.78 -4.82 17.53
N VAL A 101 -3.99 -5.81 17.09
CA VAL A 101 -3.88 -6.14 15.66
C VAL A 101 -5.22 -6.60 15.10
N GLN A 102 -5.98 -7.38 15.86
CA GLN A 102 -7.29 -7.86 15.45
C GLN A 102 -8.29 -6.70 15.32
N ALA A 103 -8.37 -5.83 16.34
CA ALA A 103 -9.22 -4.65 16.30
C ALA A 103 -8.92 -3.74 15.10
N LEU A 104 -7.63 -3.53 14.79
CA LEU A 104 -7.21 -2.76 13.63
C LEU A 104 -7.66 -3.39 12.30
N ARG A 105 -7.61 -4.72 12.19
CA ARG A 105 -8.08 -5.42 10.98
C ARG A 105 -9.60 -5.35 10.81
N ASP A 106 -10.33 -5.36 11.93
CA ASP A 106 -11.79 -5.34 11.93
C ASP A 106 -12.35 -3.93 11.67
N GLN A 107 -11.63 -2.88 12.07
CA GLN A 107 -12.09 -1.50 11.93
C GLN A 107 -11.51 -0.77 10.72
N ASN A 108 -10.22 -0.97 10.39
CA ASN A 108 -9.58 -0.33 9.23
C ASN A 108 -9.77 -1.17 7.95
N VAL A 109 -11.02 -1.44 7.61
CA VAL A 109 -11.39 -2.30 6.48
C VAL A 109 -12.33 -1.58 5.52
N GLN A 110 -12.09 -1.79 4.22
CA GLN A 110 -13.01 -1.33 3.20
C GLN A 110 -14.14 -2.35 3.05
N VAL A 111 -15.34 -2.01 3.51
CA VAL A 111 -16.53 -2.85 3.33
C VAL A 111 -17.39 -2.28 2.21
N SER A 112 -17.83 -3.14 1.29
CA SER A 112 -18.82 -2.75 0.29
C SER A 112 -20.20 -2.71 0.95
N GLY A 113 -20.79 -1.51 1.06
CA GLY A 113 -22.12 -1.33 1.66
C GLY A 113 -23.28 -1.80 0.77
N GLY A 114 -23.00 -2.13 -0.50
CA GLY A 114 -24.02 -2.44 -1.49
C GLY A 114 -24.84 -1.21 -1.89
N SER A 115 -26.06 -1.44 -2.36
CA SER A 115 -26.96 -0.35 -2.74
C SER A 115 -28.41 -0.65 -2.38
N ILE A 116 -29.10 0.35 -1.84
CA ILE A 116 -30.51 0.30 -1.50
C ILE A 116 -31.31 0.57 -2.78
N GLY A 117 -32.31 -0.27 -3.07
CA GLY A 117 -33.12 -0.15 -4.30
C GLY A 117 -32.47 -0.74 -5.55
N ALA A 118 -31.42 -1.56 -5.40
CA ALA A 118 -30.88 -2.32 -6.53
C ALA A 118 -31.78 -3.51 -6.89
N PRO A 119 -31.92 -3.84 -8.20
CA PRO A 119 -32.69 -5.00 -8.65
C PRO A 119 -32.23 -6.33 -8.01
N PRO A 120 -33.15 -7.30 -7.82
CA PRO A 120 -34.56 -7.27 -8.23
C PRO A 120 -35.47 -6.67 -7.14
N THR A 121 -36.16 -5.57 -7.46
CA THR A 121 -37.12 -4.91 -6.57
C THR A 121 -38.55 -5.17 -7.07
N GLY A 122 -39.43 -5.69 -6.21
CA GLY A 122 -40.80 -6.11 -6.62
C GLY A 122 -41.74 -4.97 -7.03
N THR A 123 -41.46 -3.73 -6.63
CA THR A 123 -42.12 -2.52 -7.15
C THR A 123 -41.03 -1.55 -7.57
N GLY A 124 -41.11 -1.02 -8.79
CA GLY A 124 -40.07 -0.19 -9.41
C GLY A 124 -39.67 0.96 -8.50
N THR A 125 -38.51 0.84 -7.85
CA THR A 125 -37.98 1.87 -6.97
C THR A 125 -37.36 2.95 -7.85
N ALA A 126 -37.84 4.19 -7.76
CA ALA A 126 -37.37 5.29 -8.62
C ALA A 126 -35.93 5.75 -8.30
N PHE A 127 -35.36 5.29 -7.19
CA PHE A 127 -34.06 5.69 -6.70
C PHE A 127 -33.25 4.49 -6.25
N GLN A 128 -31.98 4.46 -6.65
CA GLN A 128 -30.95 3.55 -6.15
C GLN A 128 -29.90 4.38 -5.42
N TYR A 129 -29.61 4.02 -4.16
CA TYR A 129 -28.60 4.69 -3.35
C TYR A 129 -27.45 3.75 -3.06
N THR A 130 -26.22 4.17 -3.35
CA THR A 130 -25.02 3.43 -2.93
C THR A 130 -24.78 3.68 -1.44
N VAL A 131 -24.66 2.60 -0.68
CA VAL A 131 -24.32 2.69 0.75
C VAL A 131 -22.81 2.85 0.85
N THR A 132 -22.40 3.97 1.43
CA THR A 132 -20.99 4.25 1.74
C THR A 132 -20.72 3.92 3.20
N THR A 133 -19.68 3.13 3.45
CA THR A 133 -19.17 2.84 4.78
C THR A 133 -17.95 3.72 5.05
N GLN A 134 -17.53 3.81 6.32
CA GLN A 134 -16.38 4.62 6.73
C GLN A 134 -15.08 4.19 6.01
N GLY A 135 -14.98 2.91 5.62
CA GLY A 135 -13.88 2.39 4.83
C GLY A 135 -12.55 2.37 5.58
N ARG A 136 -11.44 2.47 4.85
CA ARG A 136 -10.12 2.59 5.48
C ARG A 136 -9.93 3.97 6.11
N PHE A 137 -9.32 3.99 7.29
CA PHE A 137 -8.92 5.21 7.98
C PHE A 137 -7.89 5.99 7.17
N ASN A 138 -8.06 7.32 7.14
CA ASN A 138 -7.20 8.21 6.36
C ASN A 138 -6.48 9.24 7.25
N ASP A 139 -6.85 9.35 8.52
CA ASP A 139 -6.19 10.22 9.50
C ASP A 139 -5.59 9.38 10.63
N ALA A 140 -4.41 9.75 11.11
CA ALA A 140 -3.77 9.10 12.26
C ALA A 140 -4.62 9.16 13.54
N ARG A 141 -5.54 10.13 13.64
CA ARG A 141 -6.48 10.27 14.76
C ARG A 141 -7.52 9.16 14.78
N ASP A 142 -7.91 8.63 13.62
CA ASP A 142 -8.92 7.57 13.52
C ASP A 142 -8.42 6.26 14.15
N PHE A 143 -7.09 6.08 14.27
CA PHE A 143 -6.46 4.91 14.89
C PHE A 143 -6.34 4.99 16.42
N ARG A 144 -6.76 6.09 17.03
CA ARG A 144 -6.68 6.29 18.50
C ARG A 144 -7.97 5.92 19.22
N TYR A 145 -9.07 5.83 18.48
CA TYR A 145 -10.42 5.52 18.98
C TYR A 145 -10.77 4.08 18.64
#